data_AF-C0BAB3-F1
#
_entry.id   AF-C0BAB3-F1
#
_cell.length_a   1.000
_cell.length_b   1.000
_cell.length_c   1.000
_cell.angle_alpha   90.00
_cell.angle_beta   90.00
_cell.angle_gamma   90.00
#
_symmetry.space_group_name_H-M   'P 1'
#
loop_
_entity.id
_entity.type
_entity.pdbx_description
1 polymer ?
#
loop_
_entity_poly.entity_id
_entity_poly.type
_entity_poly.pdbx_seq_one_letter_code
_entity_poly.pdbx_strand_id
1 'polypeptide(L)'
;MDDLIYEAVSHIIGLREKRRFEIKLPSELIVVNVDGKLMVQVLVNLLDNAMKHTGENGWICIEARYDAGKVWISVEDDGDGIQEDLKENIF
;
A
#
# COMPACT_ATOMS: atom_id res chain seq x y z
N MET A 1 4.45 -0.13 -13.10
CA MET A 1 4.36 -0.31 -11.64
C MET A 1 3.50 0.79 -11.05
N ASP A 2 3.83 2.04 -11.34
CA ASP A 2 3.10 3.24 -10.93
C ASP A 2 1.59 3.13 -11.21
N ASP A 3 1.22 2.68 -12.42
CA ASP A 3 -0.19 2.46 -12.80
C ASP A 3 -0.92 1.53 -11.83
N LEU A 4 -0.27 0.46 -11.35
CA LEU A 4 -0.86 -0.48 -10.38
C LEU A 4 -1.12 0.20 -9.03
N ILE A 5 -0.20 1.08 -8.60
CA ILE A 5 -0.33 1.84 -7.36
C ILE A 5 -1.46 2.86 -7.48
N TYR A 6 -1.52 3.61 -8.59
CA TYR A 6 -2.58 4.59 -8.81
C TYR A 6 -3.95 3.93 -8.97
N GLU A 7 -4.03 2.79 -9.66
CA GLU A 7 -5.26 1.99 -9.79
C GLU A 7 -5.73 1.52 -8.40
N ALA A 8 -4.85 0.92 -7.59
CA ALA A 8 -5.20 0.47 -6.24
C ALA A 8 -5.67 1.64 -5.34
N VAL A 9 -4.97 2.77 -5.36
CA VAL A 9 -5.36 3.98 -4.61
C VAL A 9 -6.74 4.49 -5.04
N SER A 10 -7.09 4.40 -6.33
CA SER A 10 -8.40 4.85 -6.83
C SER A 10 -9.57 4.03 -6.29
N HIS A 11 -9.33 2.79 -5.83
CA HIS A 11 -10.35 1.93 -5.23
C HIS A 11 -10.63 2.24 -3.75
N ILE A 12 -9.78 3.03 -3.09
CA ILE A 12 -9.90 3.34 -1.66
C ILE A 12 -10.58 4.69 -1.45
N ILE A 13 -11.84 4.66 -1.04
CA ILE A 13 -12.67 5.86 -0.86
C ILE A 13 -12.24 6.64 0.39
N GLY A 14 -12.03 7.96 0.22
CA GLY A 14 -11.75 8.87 1.33
C GLY A 14 -10.33 8.77 1.88
N LEU A 15 -9.41 8.04 1.23
CA LEU A 15 -8.03 7.87 1.69
C LEU A 15 -7.33 9.21 1.96
N ARG A 16 -7.37 10.13 0.98
CA ARG A 16 -6.75 11.47 1.09
C ARG A 16 -7.55 12.47 1.92
N GLU A 17 -8.84 12.19 2.15
CA GLU A 17 -9.73 13.08 2.92
C GLU A 17 -9.66 12.78 4.42
N LYS A 18 -9.50 11.49 4.78
CA LYS A 18 -9.57 11.00 6.15
C LYS A 18 -8.20 10.73 6.76
N ARG A 19 -7.15 10.62 5.95
CA ARG A 19 -5.78 10.27 6.36
C ARG A 19 -4.75 11.17 5.67
N ARG A 20 -3.60 11.33 6.32
CA ARG A 20 -2.39 11.89 5.71
C ARG A 20 -1.76 10.81 4.83
N PHE A 21 -2.08 10.85 3.53
CA PHE A 21 -1.65 9.83 2.59
C PHE A 21 -0.46 10.28 1.73
N GLU A 22 0.61 9.48 1.73
CA GLU A 22 1.82 9.69 0.93
C GLU A 22 2.03 8.58 -0.10
N ILE A 23 2.46 8.97 -1.29
CA ILE A 23 2.93 8.05 -2.33
C ILE A 23 4.40 8.37 -2.59
N LYS A 24 5.28 7.39 -2.39
CA LYS A 24 6.72 7.51 -2.65
C LYS A 24 7.09 6.56 -3.79
N LEU A 25 7.36 7.14 -4.96
CA LEU A 25 7.79 6.39 -6.14
C LEU A 25 9.23 6.80 -6.49
N PRO A 26 10.03 5.87 -7.03
CA PRO A 26 11.35 6.22 -7.54
C PRO A 26 11.19 7.13 -8.76
N SER A 27 12.18 7.99 -8.99
CA SER A 27 12.19 8.89 -10.15
C SER A 27 12.37 8.15 -11.49
N GLU A 28 12.88 6.93 -11.45
CA GLU A 28 13.12 6.09 -12.61
C GLU A 28 11.90 5.21 -12.90
N LEU A 29 11.57 5.05 -14.18
CA LEU A 29 10.48 4.20 -14.61
C LEU A 29 10.81 2.73 -14.32
N ILE A 30 9.99 2.08 -13.50
CA ILE A 30 10.12 0.65 -13.21
C ILE A 30 9.02 -0.13 -13.94
N VAL A 31 9.45 -1.04 -14.81
CA VAL A 31 8.59 -2.01 -15.47
C VAL A 31 8.70 -3.35 -14.76
N VAL A 32 7.54 -3.94 -14.43
CA VAL A 32 7.43 -5.23 -13.77
C VAL A 32 6.60 -6.17 -14.61
N ASN A 33 6.99 -7.45 -14.65
CA ASN A 33 6.22 -8.50 -15.29
C ASN A 33 5.41 -9.26 -14.23
N VAL A 34 4.16 -8.86 -14.02
CA VAL A 34 3.24 -9.41 -13.01
C VAL A 34 1.83 -9.49 -13.58
N ASP A 35 0.96 -10.29 -12.96
CA ASP A 35 -0.48 -10.17 -13.20
C ASP A 35 -0.99 -8.87 -12.56
N GLY A 36 -1.31 -7.89 -13.38
CA GLY A 36 -1.72 -6.56 -12.91
C GLY A 36 -2.97 -6.59 -12.06
N LYS A 37 -3.97 -7.43 -12.40
CA LYS A 37 -5.23 -7.50 -11.65
C LYS A 37 -5.02 -8.08 -10.27
N LEU A 38 -4.28 -9.19 -10.18
CA LEU A 38 -3.96 -9.80 -8.89
C LEU A 38 -3.11 -8.86 -8.03
N MET A 39 -2.16 -8.15 -8.64
CA MET A 39 -1.32 -7.19 -7.92
C MET A 39 -2.14 -6.01 -7.37
N VAL A 40 -3.03 -5.43 -8.17
CA VAL A 40 -3.95 -4.38 -7.71
C VAL A 40 -4.80 -4.89 -6.54
N GLN A 41 -5.33 -6.12 -6.62
CA GLN A 41 -6.10 -6.71 -5.54
C GLN A 41 -5.29 -6.82 -4.23
N VAL A 42 -4.03 -7.26 -4.30
CA VAL A 42 -3.13 -7.30 -3.13
C VAL A 42 -2.96 -5.91 -2.54
N LEU A 43 -2.67 -4.90 -3.34
CA LEU A 43 -2.47 -3.52 -2.87
C LEU A 43 -3.74 -2.93 -2.27
N VAL A 44 -4.90 -3.19 -2.86
CA VAL A 44 -6.21 -2.78 -2.32
C VAL A 44 -6.45 -3.40 -0.94
N ASN A 45 -6.17 -4.69 -0.77
CA ASN A 45 -6.33 -5.36 0.52
C ASN A 45 -5.44 -4.74 1.61
N LEU A 46 -4.18 -4.43 1.27
CA LEU A 46 -3.26 -3.79 2.21
C LEU A 46 -3.70 -2.37 2.58
N LEU A 47 -4.10 -1.56 1.59
CA LEU A 47 -4.57 -0.19 1.82
C LEU A 47 -5.91 -0.15 2.58
N ASP A 48 -6.81 -1.10 2.33
CA ASP A 48 -8.07 -1.22 3.06
C ASP A 48 -7.83 -1.60 4.53
N ASN A 49 -6.88 -2.49 4.79
CA ASN A 49 -6.44 -2.79 6.15
C ASN A 49 -5.86 -1.56 6.84
N ALA A 50 -4.97 -0.82 6.18
CA ALA A 50 -4.44 0.44 6.72
C ALA A 50 -5.59 1.43 7.02
N MET A 51 -6.53 1.63 6.10
CA MET A 51 -7.69 2.51 6.33
C MET A 51 -8.54 2.12 7.54
N LYS A 52 -8.74 0.82 7.78
CA LYS A 52 -9.51 0.29 8.90
C LYS A 52 -8.80 0.45 10.25
N HIS A 53 -7.47 0.34 10.25
CA HIS A 53 -6.68 0.25 11.48
C HIS A 53 -5.92 1.53 11.83
N THR A 54 -5.83 2.49 10.91
CA THR A 54 -5.33 3.84 11.17
C THR A 54 -6.50 4.75 11.57
N GLY A 55 -6.35 5.57 12.60
CA GLY A 55 -7.37 6.54 13.04
C GLY A 55 -7.52 7.78 12.14
N GLU A 56 -8.52 8.63 12.40
CA GLU A 56 -8.67 9.92 11.69
C GLU A 56 -7.42 10.79 11.78
N ASN A 57 -7.03 11.40 10.67
CA ASN A 57 -5.79 12.18 10.51
C ASN A 57 -4.48 11.40 10.72
N GLY A 58 -4.54 10.08 10.93
CA GLY A 58 -3.36 9.22 10.93
C GLY A 58 -2.70 9.14 9.56
N TRP A 59 -1.52 8.55 9.52
CA TRP A 59 -0.63 8.51 8.38
C TRP A 59 -0.65 7.14 7.71
N ILE A 60 -0.71 7.16 6.38
CA ILE A 60 -0.58 5.97 5.54
C ILE A 60 0.38 6.32 4.40
N CYS A 61 1.34 5.45 4.11
CA CYS A 61 2.27 5.60 3.01
C CYS A 61 2.30 4.34 2.14
N ILE A 62 2.25 4.52 0.83
CA ILE A 62 2.66 3.49 -0.13
C ILE A 62 3.99 3.90 -0.76
N GLU A 63 4.99 3.04 -0.63
CA GLU A 63 6.33 3.27 -1.18
C GLU A 63 6.68 2.15 -2.15
N ALA A 64 7.29 2.52 -3.28
CA ALA A 64 7.96 1.59 -4.16
C ALA A 64 9.46 1.90 -4.23
N ARG A 65 10.30 0.87 -4.15
CA ARG A 65 11.75 1.00 -4.35
C ARG A 65 12.28 -0.16 -5.19
N TYR A 66 13.28 0.13 -6.01
CA TYR A 66 14.04 -0.89 -6.71
C TYR A 66 15.37 -1.11 -5.99
N ASP A 67 15.61 -2.34 -5.56
CA ASP A 67 16.86 -2.71 -4.90
C ASP A 67 17.25 -4.14 -5.26
N ALA A 68 18.55 -4.35 -5.50
CA ALA A 68 19.14 -5.64 -5.82
C ALA A 68 18.40 -6.47 -6.89
N GLY A 69 17.92 -5.82 -7.95
CA GLY A 69 17.20 -6.49 -9.04
C GLY A 69 15.73 -6.78 -8.77
N LYS A 70 15.19 -6.33 -7.63
CA LYS A 70 13.82 -6.57 -7.20
C LYS A 70 13.09 -5.26 -6.93
N VAL A 71 11.78 -5.31 -7.10
CA VAL A 71 10.88 -4.23 -6.71
C VAL A 71 10.28 -4.58 -5.36
N TRP A 72 10.40 -3.65 -4.42
CA TRP A 72 9.74 -3.69 -3.14
C TRP A 72 8.60 -2.67 -3.18
N ILE A 73 7.41 -3.11 -2.77
CA ILE A 73 6.28 -2.22 -2.53
C ILE A 73 5.90 -2.41 -1.07
N SER A 74 5.89 -1.34 -0.29
CA SER A 74 5.41 -1.33 1.10
C SER A 74 4.15 -0.49 1.23
N VAL A 75 3.25 -0.94 2.09
CA VAL A 75 2.16 -0.14 2.64
C VAL A 75 2.42 -0.03 4.13
N GLU A 76 2.59 1.18 4.61
CA GLU A 76 2.93 1.50 5.99
C GLU A 76 1.86 2.41 6.57
N ASP A 77 1.53 2.20 7.84
CA ASP A 77 0.58 3.03 8.57
C ASP A 77 0.95 3.18 10.04
N ASP A 78 0.41 4.20 10.70
CA ASP A 78 0.64 4.50 12.13
C ASP A 78 -0.53 4.10 13.03
N GLY A 79 -1.31 3.10 12.62
CA GLY A 79 -2.44 2.57 13.37
C GLY A 79 -2.08 1.70 14.57
N ASP A 80 -3.08 1.01 15.12
CA ASP A 80 -2.96 0.22 16.36
C ASP A 80 -2.06 -1.03 16.23
N GLY A 81 -1.57 -1.32 15.02
CA GLY A 81 -0.74 -2.47 14.71
C GLY A 81 -1.51 -3.79 14.77
N ILE A 82 -0.75 -4.90 14.74
CA ILE A 82 -1.30 -6.26 14.76
C ILE A 82 -0.70 -6.97 15.98
N GLN A 83 -1.56 -7.60 16.80
CA GLN A 83 -1.07 -8.41 17.92
C GLN A 83 -0.21 -9.57 17.39
N GLU A 84 0.87 -9.87 18.10
CA GLU A 84 1.91 -10.79 17.61
C GLU A 84 1.36 -12.19 17.28
N ASP A 85 0.40 -12.66 18.05
CA ASP A 85 -0.28 -13.95 17.92
C ASP A 85 -1.22 -14.04 16.70
N LEU A 86 -1.62 -12.91 16.13
CA LEU A 86 -2.49 -12.87 14.94
C LEU A 86 -1.70 -12.84 13.64
N LYS A 87 -0.42 -12.47 13.65
CA LYS A 87 0.38 -12.22 12.43
C LYS A 87 0.48 -13.41 11.47
N GLU A 88 0.39 -14.64 11.96
CA GLU A 88 0.44 -15.84 11.10
C GLU A 88 -0.88 -16.12 10.35
N ASN A 89 -1.99 -15.43 10.69
CA ASN A 89 -3.35 -15.73 10.21
C ASN A 89 -4.09 -14.52 9.61
N ILE A 90 -3.40 -13.42 9.30
CA ILE A 90 -4.01 -12.16 8.83
C ILE A 90 -4.35 -12.10 7.33
N PHE A 91 -3.95 -13.10 6.53
CA PHE A 91 -4.18 -13.14 5.08
C PHE A 91 -4.71 -14.49 4.61
#